data_AF-A0AAE9AYP0-F1
#
_entry.id   AF-A0AAE9AYP0-F1
#
_cell.length_a   1.000
_cell.length_b   1.000
_cell.length_c   1.000
_cell.angle_alpha   90.00
_cell.angle_beta   90.00
_cell.angle_gamma   90.00
#
_symmetry.space_group_name_H-M   'P 1'
#
loop_
_entity.id
_entity.type
_entity.pdbx_description
1 polymer ?
#
loop_
_entity_poly.entity_id
_entity_poly.type
_entity_poly.pdbx_seq_one_letter_code
_entity_poly.pdbx_strand_id
1 'polypeptide(L)'
;MTGFQARRNPFAEGLARALARATTLAVCASLAVGCGVIPGTTGGSGDGPVTVMTWAPEKTAATNKPGMPAMAKAYARWVNANGGINGHELKILTCNDRNDTVTAAKCARRAAKEDVVAVVGSYSQYGRAFLAPLESAGIPYIGGYGVTDDEFASTLSYPVNGGQAALMAGLGEQLAKACGPIALIRPDSIAGDLLPLLMNSGLRAGGHDEVSDQLAAEDATEYSNHSSEALRHASTDPAKQGCVVPALGDRTSTFMDSFRRDRGDYPDVSIGTVIGSIDQSIIDSTGGRKSPYEGAHVTGWYPVESDKRWDRMKDVIQEHAFGDNRVDPADPGVQTTWIAYTVLTAAIEALGDEEVTSASIRRVLDDGLKVDTGGLTPTLSWRFEDLIAAAKFPRLTNPEVTFEVVRKGQLVAARRGFVNVEETLVDAT
;
A
#
# COMPACT_ATOMS: atom_id res chain seq x y z
N MET A 1 -3.93 29.16 73.81
CA MET A 1 -3.90 27.72 73.51
C MET A 1 -2.89 27.53 72.39
N THR A 2 -1.59 27.40 72.66
CA THR A 2 -0.86 26.14 72.97
C THR A 2 -1.06 25.09 71.85
N GLY A 3 -0.05 24.55 71.17
CA GLY A 3 1.37 24.54 71.48
C GLY A 3 2.23 23.96 70.35
N PHE A 4 3.51 23.96 70.66
CA PHE A 4 4.70 23.76 69.83
C PHE A 4 5.15 22.29 69.85
N GLN A 5 6.14 21.99 69.00
CA GLN A 5 7.08 20.86 68.98
C GLN A 5 6.74 19.64 68.10
N ALA A 6 7.69 18.94 67.47
CA ALA A 6 9.04 19.20 66.93
C ALA A 6 9.62 17.84 66.46
N ARG A 7 10.76 17.90 65.73
CA ARG A 7 11.86 16.91 65.63
C ARG A 7 11.74 15.86 64.51
N ARG A 8 12.81 15.47 63.80
CA ARG A 8 14.25 15.79 63.86
C ARG A 8 14.93 15.21 62.60
N ASN A 9 15.85 15.96 61.99
CA ASN A 9 17.01 15.38 61.30
C ASN A 9 18.09 15.00 62.33
N PRO A 10 19.03 14.12 61.98
CA PRO A 10 20.42 14.54 62.14
C PRO A 10 21.42 14.09 61.04
N PHE A 11 22.32 15.04 60.77
CA PHE A 11 23.78 14.96 60.63
C PHE A 11 24.48 14.34 59.41
N ALA A 12 25.43 15.14 58.95
CA ALA A 12 26.43 14.94 57.92
C ALA A 12 27.83 14.76 58.53
N GLU A 13 28.77 14.37 57.66
CA GLU A 13 30.23 14.65 57.63
C GLU A 13 31.24 13.88 58.50
N GLY A 14 32.40 13.59 57.87
CA GLY A 14 33.70 13.26 58.48
C GLY A 14 34.33 11.93 57.99
N LEU A 15 35.09 11.80 56.88
CA LEU A 15 36.45 12.29 56.52
C LEU A 15 37.64 11.53 57.17
N ALA A 16 38.51 10.91 56.32
CA ALA A 16 39.98 10.68 56.43
C ALA A 16 40.42 9.32 55.80
N ARG A 17 41.08 9.30 54.62
CA ARG A 17 42.55 9.29 54.35
C ARG A 17 43.33 8.04 54.84
N ALA A 18 43.94 7.28 53.90
CA ALA A 18 45.40 7.23 53.66
C ALA A 18 45.92 5.92 52.98
N LEU A 19 46.63 6.11 51.85
CA LEU A 19 47.94 5.56 51.44
C LEU A 19 48.21 4.04 51.25
N ALA A 20 48.42 3.72 49.96
CA ALA A 20 49.61 3.10 49.34
C ALA A 20 50.09 1.69 49.76
N ARG A 21 50.22 0.80 48.76
CA ARG A 21 51.46 0.04 48.47
C ARG A 21 51.43 -0.56 47.05
N ALA A 22 52.48 -0.23 46.30
CA ALA A 22 52.86 -0.88 45.05
C ALA A 22 53.77 -2.07 45.37
N THR A 23 53.63 -3.16 44.62
CA THR A 23 54.66 -4.20 44.46
C THR A 23 54.63 -4.70 43.03
N THR A 24 55.67 -4.32 42.29
CA THR A 24 56.11 -4.84 41.01
C THR A 24 56.72 -6.23 41.19
N LEU A 25 56.29 -7.22 40.40
CA LEU A 25 57.03 -8.45 40.16
C LEU A 25 57.04 -8.69 38.65
N ALA A 26 58.21 -8.46 38.05
CA ALA A 26 58.51 -8.81 36.67
C ALA A 26 58.90 -10.30 36.60
N VAL A 27 58.28 -11.05 35.69
CA VAL A 27 58.79 -12.33 35.20
C VAL A 27 58.72 -12.31 33.67
N CYS A 28 59.87 -12.50 33.04
CA CYS A 28 60.07 -12.59 31.59
C CYS A 28 59.83 -14.01 31.06
N ALA A 29 59.54 -14.08 29.75
CA ALA A 29 59.56 -15.23 28.82
C ALA A 29 58.38 -16.21 28.95
N SER A 30 57.61 -16.50 27.91
CA SER A 30 58.08 -17.14 26.66
C SER A 30 57.05 -16.99 25.53
N LEU A 31 57.51 -16.72 24.31
CA LEU A 31 56.75 -16.79 23.07
C LEU A 31 56.38 -18.26 22.77
N ALA A 32 55.08 -18.57 22.80
CA ALA A 32 54.54 -19.77 22.17
C ALA A 32 53.60 -19.31 21.04
N VAL A 33 54.09 -19.43 19.81
CA VAL A 33 53.29 -19.32 18.59
C VAL A 33 52.35 -20.53 18.56
N GLY A 34 51.16 -20.37 19.11
CA GLY A 34 50.05 -21.28 18.89
C GLY A 34 49.28 -20.82 17.67
N CYS A 35 49.44 -21.52 16.54
CA CYS A 35 48.50 -21.43 15.42
C CYS A 35 47.14 -22.00 15.87
N GLY A 36 46.35 -21.16 16.53
CA GLY A 36 44.92 -21.40 16.73
C GLY A 36 44.19 -21.05 15.44
N VAL A 37 43.89 -22.07 14.65
CA VAL A 37 42.93 -21.96 13.55
C VAL A 37 41.56 -21.73 14.17
N ILE A 38 41.13 -20.47 14.25
CA ILE A 38 39.74 -20.12 14.55
C ILE A 38 38.94 -20.52 13.30
N PRO A 39 37.97 -21.44 13.40
CA PRO A 39 37.07 -21.72 12.29
C PRO A 39 36.40 -20.41 11.91
N GLY A 40 36.57 -20.01 10.65
CA GLY A 40 36.07 -18.75 10.12
C GLY A 40 34.60 -18.57 10.43
N THR A 41 34.30 -17.63 11.32
CA THR A 41 33.10 -16.83 11.17
C THR A 41 33.25 -16.14 9.83
N THR A 42 32.49 -16.58 8.82
CA THR A 42 32.15 -15.74 7.69
C THR A 42 31.43 -14.54 8.27
N GLY A 43 32.20 -13.49 8.60
CA GLY A 43 31.68 -12.21 9.02
C GLY A 43 30.93 -11.61 7.85
N GLY A 44 29.61 -11.76 7.88
CA GLY A 44 28.73 -10.86 7.15
C GLY A 44 28.88 -9.49 7.80
N SER A 45 29.45 -8.55 7.06
CA SER A 45 29.75 -7.18 7.45
C SER A 45 28.51 -6.27 7.48
N GLY A 46 27.32 -6.82 7.77
CA GLY A 46 26.08 -6.03 7.88
C GLY A 46 25.79 -5.68 9.33
N ASP A 47 25.74 -4.38 9.65
CA ASP A 47 25.22 -3.86 10.92
C ASP A 47 23.77 -4.32 11.15
N GLY A 48 23.58 -5.41 11.89
CA GLY A 48 22.27 -5.87 12.40
C GLY A 48 21.17 -6.11 11.34
N PRO A 49 19.97 -6.55 11.78
CA PRO A 49 18.82 -6.71 10.89
C PRO A 49 18.19 -5.36 10.55
N VAL A 50 17.83 -5.16 9.28
CA VAL A 50 16.99 -4.02 8.85
C VAL A 50 15.55 -4.33 9.21
N THR A 51 14.99 -3.58 10.17
CA THR A 51 13.61 -3.80 10.63
C THR A 51 12.66 -2.83 9.94
N VAL A 52 11.62 -3.36 9.29
CA VAL A 52 10.54 -2.59 8.67
C VAL A 52 9.18 -3.04 9.19
N MET A 53 8.13 -2.28 8.92
CA MET A 53 6.76 -2.67 9.24
C MET A 53 5.84 -2.68 8.02
N THR A 54 4.95 -3.67 7.94
CA THR A 54 3.81 -3.68 7.02
C THR A 54 2.52 -3.83 7.82
N TRP A 55 1.50 -3.05 7.49
CA TRP A 55 0.19 -3.20 8.11
C TRP A 55 -0.94 -3.19 7.09
N ALA A 56 -2.03 -3.81 7.53
CA ALA A 56 -3.28 -3.86 6.81
C ALA A 56 -4.40 -4.25 7.78
N PRO A 57 -5.66 -3.93 7.46
CA PRO A 57 -6.79 -4.40 8.23
C PRO A 57 -6.97 -5.91 8.05
N GLU A 58 -7.23 -6.61 9.16
CA GLU A 58 -7.57 -8.03 9.16
C GLU A 58 -8.70 -8.31 10.17
N LYS A 59 -9.59 -9.24 9.83
CA LYS A 59 -10.72 -9.68 10.65
C LYS A 59 -11.66 -8.53 11.04
N THR A 60 -11.98 -7.68 10.07
CA THR A 60 -12.89 -6.54 10.22
C THR A 60 -14.23 -6.81 9.53
N ALA A 61 -15.25 -6.01 9.83
CA ALA A 61 -16.57 -6.10 9.17
C ALA A 61 -16.57 -5.50 7.75
N ALA A 62 -15.65 -4.58 7.45
CA ALA A 62 -15.56 -3.88 6.18
C ALA A 62 -14.40 -4.43 5.36
N THR A 63 -13.28 -3.70 5.28
CA THR A 63 -12.12 -4.01 4.45
C THR A 63 -11.11 -4.90 5.15
N ASN A 64 -10.58 -5.88 4.43
CA ASN A 64 -9.53 -6.79 4.87
C ASN A 64 -8.47 -6.94 3.77
N LYS A 65 -7.19 -6.78 4.12
CA LYS A 65 -6.06 -6.91 3.20
C LYS A 65 -4.94 -7.80 3.79
N PRO A 66 -5.27 -9.03 4.22
CA PRO A 66 -4.30 -9.93 4.88
C PRO A 66 -3.17 -10.39 3.95
N GLY A 67 -3.35 -10.28 2.64
CA GLY A 67 -2.32 -10.58 1.65
C GLY A 67 -1.11 -9.66 1.74
N MET A 68 -1.28 -8.40 2.13
CA MET A 68 -0.17 -7.43 2.20
C MET A 68 0.85 -7.81 3.30
N PRO A 69 0.46 -8.02 4.59
CA PRO A 69 1.40 -8.49 5.60
C PRO A 69 1.95 -9.91 5.32
N ALA A 70 1.18 -10.76 4.62
CA ALA A 70 1.63 -12.10 4.24
C ALA A 70 2.71 -12.04 3.15
N MET A 71 2.52 -11.19 2.13
CA MET A 71 3.48 -10.98 1.05
C MET A 71 4.77 -10.35 1.57
N ALA A 72 4.69 -9.38 2.48
CA ALA A 72 5.85 -8.79 3.14
C ALA A 72 6.73 -9.86 3.80
N LYS A 73 6.10 -10.81 4.51
CA LYS A 73 6.82 -11.94 5.13
C LYS A 73 7.39 -12.91 4.10
N ALA A 74 6.71 -13.15 2.98
CA ALA A 74 7.22 -13.97 1.88
C ALA A 74 8.46 -13.34 1.24
N TYR A 75 8.41 -12.03 0.99
CA TYR A 75 9.54 -11.26 0.46
C TYR A 75 10.77 -11.36 1.37
N ALA A 76 10.60 -11.17 2.68
CA ALA A 76 11.72 -11.31 3.62
C ALA A 76 12.29 -12.73 3.67
N ARG A 77 11.45 -13.78 3.61
CA ARG A 77 11.94 -15.17 3.50
C ARG A 77 12.77 -15.38 2.24
N TRP A 78 12.31 -14.84 1.11
CA TRP A 78 13.02 -14.91 -0.16
C TRP A 78 14.37 -14.20 -0.10
N VAL A 79 14.40 -12.93 0.31
CA VAL A 79 15.62 -12.13 0.40
C VAL A 79 16.61 -12.72 1.40
N ASN A 80 16.16 -13.12 2.59
CA ASN A 80 17.05 -13.67 3.62
C ASN A 80 17.61 -15.03 3.22
N ALA A 81 16.86 -15.86 2.48
CA ALA A 81 17.38 -17.10 1.91
C ALA A 81 18.48 -16.86 0.85
N ASN A 82 18.54 -15.66 0.28
CA ASN A 82 19.54 -15.24 -0.70
C ASN A 82 20.65 -14.35 -0.09
N GLY A 83 20.79 -14.32 1.24
CA GLY A 83 21.88 -13.62 1.93
C GLY A 83 21.53 -12.23 2.44
N GLY A 84 20.26 -11.82 2.38
CA GLY A 84 19.83 -10.49 2.83
C GLY A 84 19.99 -9.40 1.76
N ILE A 85 19.89 -8.13 2.17
CA ILE A 85 20.09 -6.96 1.31
C ILE A 85 21.37 -6.27 1.76
N ASN A 86 22.39 -6.18 0.90
CA ASN A 86 23.75 -5.77 1.28
C ASN A 86 24.29 -6.51 2.53
N GLY A 87 23.92 -7.78 2.70
CA GLY A 87 24.31 -8.61 3.86
C GLY A 87 23.47 -8.39 5.13
N HIS A 88 22.48 -7.49 5.11
CA HIS A 88 21.54 -7.31 6.22
C HIS A 88 20.34 -8.25 6.12
N GLU A 89 20.00 -8.91 7.23
CA GLU A 89 18.74 -9.63 7.34
C GLU A 89 17.55 -8.65 7.32
N LEU A 90 16.54 -8.91 6.51
CA LEU A 90 15.30 -8.16 6.49
C LEU A 90 14.32 -8.73 7.53
N LYS A 91 13.95 -7.91 8.53
CA LYS A 91 13.01 -8.27 9.59
C LYS A 91 11.69 -7.52 9.42
N ILE A 92 10.59 -8.28 9.31
CA ILE A 92 9.25 -7.71 9.10
C ILE A 92 8.44 -7.73 10.39
N LEU A 93 8.05 -6.55 10.86
CA LEU A 93 6.97 -6.40 11.82
C LEU A 93 5.64 -6.26 11.09
N THR A 94 4.59 -6.84 11.66
CA THR A 94 3.22 -6.65 11.14
C THR A 94 2.32 -6.00 12.17
N CYS A 95 1.38 -5.18 11.70
CA CYS A 95 0.31 -4.61 12.51
C CYS A 95 -1.04 -4.80 11.83
N ASN A 96 -2.06 -5.12 12.61
CA ASN A 96 -3.44 -5.10 12.15
C ASN A 96 -4.05 -3.78 12.63
N ASP A 97 -4.34 -2.88 11.69
CA ASP A 97 -4.94 -1.57 12.00
C ASP A 97 -6.45 -1.65 12.26
N ARG A 98 -7.04 -2.84 12.11
CA ARG A 98 -8.45 -3.20 12.36
C ARG A 98 -9.46 -2.35 11.58
N ASN A 99 -9.03 -1.67 10.53
CA ASN A 99 -9.85 -0.68 9.82
C ASN A 99 -10.47 0.32 10.81
N ASP A 100 -9.64 0.88 11.70
CA ASP A 100 -10.04 1.84 12.73
C ASP A 100 -8.97 2.92 12.94
N THR A 101 -9.40 4.18 13.02
CA THR A 101 -8.55 5.35 13.20
C THR A 101 -7.60 5.23 14.40
N VAL A 102 -8.10 4.76 15.54
CA VAL A 102 -7.30 4.68 16.78
C VAL A 102 -6.21 3.63 16.64
N THR A 103 -6.54 2.50 16.01
CA THR A 103 -5.64 1.36 15.86
C THR A 103 -4.62 1.59 14.75
N ALA A 104 -4.97 2.27 13.65
CA ALA A 104 -4.02 2.77 12.66
C ALA A 104 -2.96 3.67 13.29
N ALA A 105 -3.39 4.64 14.12
CA ALA A 105 -2.45 5.49 14.85
C ALA A 105 -1.58 4.70 15.85
N LYS A 106 -2.10 3.61 16.44
CA LYS A 106 -1.30 2.70 17.30
C LYS A 106 -0.25 1.94 16.48
N CYS A 107 -0.56 1.50 15.27
CA CYS A 107 0.41 0.87 14.38
C CYS A 107 1.58 1.81 14.06
N ALA A 108 1.30 3.06 13.69
CA ALA A 108 2.34 4.05 13.42
C ALA A 108 3.19 4.39 14.67
N ARG A 109 2.57 4.56 15.85
CA ARG A 109 3.33 4.75 17.09
C ARG A 109 4.18 3.53 17.46
N ARG A 110 3.71 2.32 17.13
CA ARG A 110 4.50 1.10 17.31
C ARG A 110 5.67 1.05 16.35
N ALA A 111 5.50 1.43 15.09
CA ALA A 111 6.60 1.56 14.14
C ALA A 111 7.72 2.47 14.69
N ALA A 112 7.35 3.63 15.24
CA ALA A 112 8.29 4.52 15.91
C ALA A 112 8.93 3.90 17.16
N LYS A 113 8.15 3.23 18.02
CA LYS A 113 8.68 2.59 19.23
C LYS A 113 9.66 1.45 18.95
N GLU A 114 9.47 0.74 17.84
CA GLU A 114 10.30 -0.40 17.43
C GLU A 114 11.45 0.02 16.51
N ASP A 115 11.67 1.34 16.34
CA ASP A 115 12.73 1.94 15.54
C ASP A 115 12.81 1.34 14.12
N VAL A 116 11.66 1.14 13.47
CA VAL A 116 11.64 0.60 12.10
C VAL A 116 12.16 1.65 11.12
N VAL A 117 12.96 1.22 10.14
CA VAL A 117 13.59 2.13 9.17
C VAL A 117 12.59 2.64 8.13
N ALA A 118 11.49 1.90 7.92
CA ALA A 118 10.43 2.23 6.99
C ALA A 118 9.15 1.48 7.31
N VAL A 119 8.02 2.05 6.92
CA VAL A 119 6.75 1.33 6.75
C VAL A 119 6.57 1.08 5.25
N VAL A 120 6.31 -0.17 4.86
CA VAL A 120 6.42 -0.59 3.46
C VAL A 120 5.20 -1.40 3.05
N GLY A 121 4.64 -1.09 1.87
CA GLY A 121 3.65 -1.94 1.21
C GLY A 121 2.40 -2.16 2.04
N SER A 122 1.81 -1.10 2.59
CA SER A 122 0.74 -1.15 3.59
C SER A 122 -0.59 -0.57 3.09
N TYR A 123 -1.66 -0.91 3.79
CA TYR A 123 -3.02 -0.40 3.53
C TYR A 123 -3.59 0.22 4.80
N SER A 124 -4.17 1.41 4.68
CA SER A 124 -5.11 1.94 5.67
C SER A 124 -5.95 3.04 5.03
N GLN A 125 -7.25 3.10 5.38
CA GLN A 125 -8.11 4.21 4.98
C GLN A 125 -8.04 5.41 5.93
N TYR A 126 -7.13 5.38 6.91
CA TYR A 126 -6.98 6.40 7.96
C TYR A 126 -5.65 7.15 7.84
N GLY A 127 -5.34 7.64 6.63
CA GLY A 127 -4.17 8.43 6.25
C GLY A 127 -3.62 9.33 7.35
N ARG A 128 -4.39 10.38 7.71
CA ARG A 128 -4.04 11.33 8.79
C ARG A 128 -3.61 10.69 10.09
N ALA A 129 -4.27 9.61 10.49
CA ALA A 129 -4.07 9.01 11.79
C ALA A 129 -2.72 8.29 11.90
N PHE A 130 -2.23 7.70 10.81
CA PHE A 130 -0.96 6.99 10.79
C PHE A 130 0.20 7.86 10.26
N LEU A 131 -0.03 8.77 9.32
CA LEU A 131 1.04 9.61 8.75
C LEU A 131 1.60 10.60 9.77
N ALA A 132 0.76 11.26 10.56
CA ALA A 132 1.25 12.26 11.54
C ALA A 132 2.25 11.67 12.56
N PRO A 133 2.03 10.48 13.16
CA PRO A 133 3.06 9.84 13.98
C PRO A 133 4.33 9.42 13.22
N LEU A 134 4.22 9.00 11.95
CA LEU A 134 5.38 8.66 11.13
C LEU A 134 6.21 9.89 10.79
N GLU A 135 5.56 11.00 10.44
CA GLU A 135 6.16 12.32 10.22
C GLU A 135 6.95 12.78 11.43
N SER A 136 6.34 12.69 12.61
CA SER A 136 7.01 13.04 13.86
C SER A 136 8.23 12.15 14.17
N ALA A 137 8.26 10.91 13.66
CA ALA A 137 9.35 9.97 13.85
C ALA A 137 10.37 9.98 12.69
N GLY A 138 10.11 10.70 11.60
CA GLY A 138 10.95 10.68 10.40
C GLY A 138 10.96 9.35 9.65
N ILE A 139 9.94 8.50 9.83
CA ILE A 139 9.87 7.16 9.23
C ILE A 139 9.16 7.24 7.86
N PRO A 140 9.83 6.88 6.75
CA PRO A 140 9.21 6.87 5.44
C PRO A 140 8.10 5.83 5.30
N TYR A 141 7.08 6.17 4.53
CA TYR A 141 5.99 5.31 4.12
C TYR A 141 6.11 5.00 2.62
N ILE A 142 6.57 3.80 2.28
CA ILE A 142 6.94 3.39 0.92
C ILE A 142 5.86 2.50 0.34
N GLY A 143 5.31 2.90 -0.80
CA GLY A 143 4.33 2.11 -1.56
C GLY A 143 3.07 1.79 -0.77
N GLY A 144 2.41 2.82 -0.23
CA GLY A 144 1.04 2.69 0.25
C GLY A 144 0.07 2.26 -0.85
N TYR A 145 -1.07 1.70 -0.46
CA TYR A 145 -2.14 1.35 -1.40
C TYR A 145 -2.77 2.59 -2.07
N GLY A 146 -2.65 3.78 -1.47
CA GLY A 146 -3.16 5.02 -2.07
C GLY A 146 -4.68 5.15 -1.98
N VAL A 147 -5.23 4.89 -0.78
CA VAL A 147 -6.68 4.98 -0.51
C VAL A 147 -7.08 6.42 -0.19
N THR A 148 -6.19 7.15 0.49
CA THR A 148 -6.46 8.52 0.97
C THR A 148 -5.58 9.53 0.27
N ASP A 149 -6.06 10.77 0.13
CA ASP A 149 -5.29 11.91 -0.37
C ASP A 149 -4.09 12.24 0.52
N ASP A 150 -4.18 11.99 1.83
CA ASP A 150 -3.07 12.19 2.76
C ASP A 150 -1.80 11.41 2.35
N GLU A 151 -1.96 10.20 1.78
CA GLU A 151 -0.85 9.39 1.25
C GLU A 151 -0.14 10.07 0.06
N PHE A 152 -0.77 11.06 -0.57
CA PHE A 152 -0.22 11.85 -1.67
C PHE A 152 0.08 13.30 -1.26
N ALA A 153 -0.01 13.64 0.03
CA ALA A 153 0.31 14.95 0.57
C ALA A 153 1.54 14.94 1.49
N SER A 154 1.77 13.85 2.22
CA SER A 154 2.87 13.75 3.18
C SER A 154 4.25 13.68 2.53
N THR A 155 5.20 14.50 3.00
CA THR A 155 6.60 14.48 2.55
C THR A 155 7.32 13.17 2.88
N LEU A 156 6.80 12.38 3.84
CA LEU A 156 7.32 11.06 4.15
C LEU A 156 6.68 9.93 3.34
N SER A 157 5.74 10.25 2.45
CA SER A 157 5.12 9.28 1.57
C SER A 157 5.88 9.16 0.25
N TYR A 158 6.07 7.92 -0.20
CA TYR A 158 6.70 7.53 -1.45
C TYR A 158 5.78 6.56 -2.20
N PRO A 159 4.70 7.06 -2.83
CA PRO A 159 3.75 6.22 -3.57
C PRO A 159 4.42 5.51 -4.76
N VAL A 160 3.98 4.29 -5.05
CA VAL A 160 4.48 3.50 -6.21
C VAL A 160 3.44 3.41 -7.35
N ASN A 161 2.24 3.94 -7.10
CA ASN A 161 1.12 3.98 -8.02
C ASN A 161 0.33 5.28 -7.80
N GLY A 162 -0.68 5.51 -8.63
CA GLY A 162 -1.50 6.72 -8.59
C GLY A 162 -2.68 6.72 -7.62
N GLY A 163 -2.82 5.67 -6.81
CA GLY A 163 -3.91 5.51 -5.85
C GLY A 163 -5.30 5.49 -6.48
N GLN A 164 -6.32 5.62 -5.64
CA GLN A 164 -7.72 5.74 -6.05
C GLN A 164 -7.94 6.97 -6.94
N ALA A 165 -7.12 8.02 -6.78
CA ALA A 165 -7.17 9.21 -7.61
C ALA A 165 -6.99 8.88 -9.09
N ALA A 166 -5.88 8.26 -9.46
CA ALA A 166 -5.60 7.90 -10.85
C ALA A 166 -6.59 6.85 -11.37
N LEU A 167 -6.99 5.87 -10.55
CA LEU A 167 -7.94 4.84 -10.98
C LEU A 167 -9.31 5.44 -11.36
N MET A 168 -9.85 6.33 -10.54
CA MET A 168 -11.16 6.92 -10.82
C MET A 168 -11.11 7.90 -12.00
N ALA A 169 -10.05 8.72 -12.10
CA ALA A 169 -9.82 9.59 -13.24
C ALA A 169 -9.73 8.80 -14.55
N GLY A 170 -8.89 7.75 -14.58
CA GLY A 170 -8.75 6.86 -15.73
C GLY A 170 -10.01 6.09 -16.07
N LEU A 171 -10.77 5.64 -15.06
CA LEU A 171 -12.06 4.99 -15.30
C LEU A 171 -13.04 5.95 -15.95
N GLY A 172 -13.09 7.20 -15.51
CA GLY A 172 -13.87 8.26 -16.16
C GLY A 172 -13.54 8.39 -17.65
N GLU A 173 -12.26 8.50 -18.01
CA GLU A 173 -11.83 8.56 -19.41
C GLU A 173 -12.21 7.31 -20.21
N GLN A 174 -12.08 6.13 -19.60
CA GLN A 174 -12.39 4.86 -20.23
C GLN A 174 -13.90 4.73 -20.50
N LEU A 175 -14.74 5.12 -19.55
CA LEU A 175 -16.20 5.01 -19.65
C LEU A 175 -16.83 6.11 -20.49
N ALA A 176 -16.25 7.30 -20.57
CA ALA A 176 -16.78 8.43 -21.34
C ALA A 176 -17.10 8.08 -22.81
N LYS A 177 -16.32 7.16 -23.39
CA LYS A 177 -16.49 6.67 -24.77
C LYS A 177 -17.31 5.39 -24.88
N ALA A 178 -17.45 4.65 -23.79
CA ALA A 178 -18.01 3.30 -23.78
C ALA A 178 -19.45 3.23 -23.28
N CYS A 179 -19.87 4.21 -22.47
CA CYS A 179 -21.12 4.17 -21.71
C CYS A 179 -22.10 5.28 -22.13
N GLY A 180 -23.39 4.99 -21.97
CA GLY A 180 -24.44 5.99 -21.75
C GLY A 180 -24.47 6.42 -20.27
N PRO A 181 -25.65 6.67 -19.68
CA PRO A 181 -25.79 7.11 -18.29
C PRO A 181 -25.00 6.24 -17.30
N ILE A 182 -24.32 6.86 -16.34
CA ILE A 182 -23.39 6.19 -15.42
C ILE A 182 -23.84 6.41 -13.98
N ALA A 183 -24.03 5.31 -13.24
CA ALA A 183 -24.27 5.34 -11.81
C ALA A 183 -23.00 4.89 -11.05
N LEU A 184 -22.50 5.72 -10.14
CA LEU A 184 -21.40 5.41 -9.23
C LEU A 184 -21.96 5.05 -7.86
N ILE A 185 -21.55 3.91 -7.31
CA ILE A 185 -21.85 3.49 -5.94
C ILE A 185 -20.54 3.46 -5.18
N ARG A 186 -20.44 4.27 -4.14
CA ARG A 186 -19.20 4.48 -3.37
C ARG A 186 -19.45 4.41 -1.86
N PRO A 187 -18.41 4.15 -1.05
CA PRO A 187 -18.57 4.16 0.39
C PRO A 187 -18.95 5.55 0.90
N ASP A 188 -19.82 5.58 1.91
CA ASP A 188 -20.13 6.76 2.73
C ASP A 188 -19.01 6.97 3.76
N SER A 189 -17.87 7.44 3.27
CA SER A 189 -16.67 7.70 4.07
C SER A 189 -15.80 8.79 3.45
N ILE A 190 -14.88 9.31 4.28
CA ILE A 190 -13.91 10.33 3.84
C ILE A 190 -13.08 9.83 2.64
N ALA A 191 -12.72 8.55 2.61
CA ALA A 191 -12.00 7.96 1.49
C ALA A 191 -12.85 7.91 0.21
N GLY A 192 -14.18 7.78 0.34
CA GLY A 192 -15.12 7.79 -0.79
C GLY A 192 -15.40 9.18 -1.37
N ASP A 193 -15.27 10.25 -0.59
CA ASP A 193 -15.78 11.59 -0.96
C ASP A 193 -15.13 12.21 -2.20
N LEU A 194 -13.90 11.82 -2.53
CA LEU A 194 -13.21 12.32 -3.72
C LEU A 194 -13.53 11.55 -5.00
N LEU A 195 -14.04 10.32 -4.90
CA LEU A 195 -14.26 9.45 -6.07
C LEU A 195 -15.15 10.06 -7.17
N PRO A 196 -16.32 10.69 -6.88
CA PRO A 196 -17.16 11.23 -7.94
C PRO A 196 -16.49 12.41 -8.66
N LEU A 197 -15.75 13.25 -7.93
CA LEU A 197 -15.04 14.38 -8.51
C LEU A 197 -13.92 13.93 -9.46
N LEU A 198 -13.14 12.92 -9.06
CA LEU A 198 -12.08 12.34 -9.88
C LEU A 198 -12.64 11.67 -11.14
N MET A 199 -13.70 10.88 -10.97
CA MET A 199 -14.36 10.21 -12.09
C MET A 199 -14.99 11.20 -13.07
N ASN A 200 -15.66 12.23 -12.56
CA ASN A 200 -16.26 13.28 -13.38
C ASN A 200 -15.21 14.07 -14.16
N SER A 201 -13.97 14.20 -13.65
CA SER A 201 -12.88 14.79 -14.41
C SER A 201 -12.60 14.00 -15.70
N GLY A 202 -12.41 12.68 -15.59
CA GLY A 202 -12.19 11.83 -16.76
C GLY A 202 -13.37 11.78 -17.71
N LEU A 203 -14.60 11.82 -17.18
CA LEU A 203 -15.81 11.90 -17.99
C LEU A 203 -15.88 13.20 -18.80
N ARG A 204 -15.59 14.35 -18.17
CA ARG A 204 -15.56 15.66 -18.85
C ARG A 204 -14.47 15.71 -19.92
N ALA A 205 -13.29 15.15 -19.67
CA ALA A 205 -12.24 15.04 -20.68
C ALA A 205 -12.69 14.27 -21.93
N GLY A 206 -13.60 13.30 -21.75
CA GLY A 206 -14.26 12.57 -22.84
C GLY A 206 -15.55 13.18 -23.37
N GLY A 207 -15.98 14.35 -22.86
CA GLY A 207 -17.22 15.02 -23.25
C GLY A 207 -18.50 14.33 -22.76
N HIS A 208 -18.42 13.57 -21.67
CA HIS A 208 -19.53 12.86 -21.05
C HIS A 208 -20.11 13.63 -19.85
N ASP A 209 -21.40 13.46 -19.59
CA ASP A 209 -22.08 14.00 -18.42
C ASP A 209 -21.55 13.39 -17.11
N GLU A 210 -21.80 14.05 -15.99
CA GLU A 210 -21.40 13.59 -14.66
C GLU A 210 -22.15 12.32 -14.22
N VAL A 211 -21.53 11.54 -13.33
CA VAL A 211 -22.17 10.35 -12.76
C VAL A 211 -23.33 10.69 -11.84
N SER A 212 -24.30 9.78 -11.76
CA SER A 212 -25.20 9.71 -10.61
C SER A 212 -24.48 9.08 -9.43
N ASP A 213 -24.16 9.89 -8.42
CA ASP A 213 -23.44 9.47 -7.21
C ASP A 213 -24.41 8.85 -6.18
N GLN A 214 -24.08 7.67 -5.66
CA GLN A 214 -24.81 6.98 -4.60
C GLN A 214 -23.87 6.60 -3.45
N LEU A 215 -24.17 7.12 -2.27
CA LEU A 215 -23.49 6.81 -1.01
C LEU A 215 -24.02 5.50 -0.43
N ALA A 216 -23.12 4.59 -0.07
CA ALA A 216 -23.47 3.31 0.53
C ALA A 216 -22.64 3.01 1.78
N ALA A 217 -23.26 2.43 2.81
CA ALA A 217 -22.56 2.10 4.05
C ALA A 217 -21.47 1.02 3.80
N GLU A 218 -20.28 1.24 4.38
CA GLU A 218 -19.10 0.36 4.22
C GLU A 218 -19.26 -1.03 4.84
N ASP A 219 -20.18 -1.19 5.80
CA ASP A 219 -20.44 -2.43 6.52
C ASP A 219 -21.84 -3.02 6.22
N ALA A 220 -22.51 -2.52 5.18
CA ALA A 220 -23.82 -3.04 4.79
C ALA A 220 -23.75 -4.52 4.39
N THR A 221 -24.80 -5.26 4.77
CA THR A 221 -24.94 -6.68 4.46
C THR A 221 -25.67 -6.95 3.15
N GLU A 222 -26.32 -5.93 2.56
CA GLU A 222 -26.93 -5.96 1.23
C GLU A 222 -27.01 -4.54 0.62
N TYR A 223 -27.25 -4.46 -0.68
CA TYR A 223 -27.33 -3.20 -1.43
C TYR A 223 -28.50 -3.17 -2.43
N SER A 224 -29.63 -3.78 -2.11
CA SER A 224 -30.74 -3.94 -3.06
C SER A 224 -31.35 -2.60 -3.51
N ASN A 225 -31.43 -1.60 -2.62
CA ASN A 225 -31.87 -0.25 -2.99
C ASN A 225 -30.89 0.43 -3.95
N HIS A 226 -29.59 0.42 -3.63
CA HIS A 226 -28.53 0.99 -4.48
C HIS A 226 -28.48 0.31 -5.86
N SER A 227 -28.59 -1.02 -5.89
CA SER A 227 -28.66 -1.81 -7.12
C SER A 227 -29.82 -1.37 -8.01
N SER A 228 -31.04 -1.33 -7.46
CA SER A 228 -32.24 -0.93 -8.20
C SER A 228 -32.19 0.52 -8.67
N GLU A 229 -31.65 1.44 -7.86
CA GLU A 229 -31.47 2.84 -8.23
C GLU A 229 -30.43 3.01 -9.35
N ALA A 230 -29.28 2.33 -9.23
CA ALA A 230 -28.23 2.36 -10.23
C ALA A 230 -28.70 1.79 -11.57
N LEU A 231 -29.40 0.65 -11.56
CA LEU A 231 -29.99 0.05 -12.76
C LEU A 231 -31.02 0.96 -13.42
N ARG A 232 -31.88 1.60 -12.63
CA ARG A 232 -32.86 2.59 -13.13
C ARG A 232 -32.16 3.75 -13.82
N HIS A 233 -31.13 4.31 -13.20
CA HIS A 233 -30.37 5.44 -13.77
C HIS A 233 -29.61 5.05 -15.05
N ALA A 234 -28.84 3.95 -14.99
CA ALA A 234 -28.06 3.46 -16.12
C ALA A 234 -28.93 3.09 -17.34
N SER A 235 -30.22 2.82 -17.13
CA SER A 235 -31.18 2.49 -18.20
C SER A 235 -32.03 3.68 -18.67
N THR A 236 -31.72 4.92 -18.25
CA THR A 236 -32.54 6.11 -18.61
C THR A 236 -32.47 6.49 -20.08
N ASP A 237 -31.35 6.21 -20.77
CA ASP A 237 -31.20 6.42 -22.21
C ASP A 237 -31.29 5.08 -22.95
N PRO A 238 -32.41 4.77 -23.65
CA PRO A 238 -32.55 3.52 -24.38
C PRO A 238 -31.67 3.44 -25.64
N ALA A 239 -31.06 4.55 -26.08
CA ALA A 239 -30.20 4.58 -27.27
C ALA A 239 -28.74 4.23 -26.96
N LYS A 240 -28.32 4.29 -25.68
CA LYS A 240 -26.95 4.02 -25.26
C LYS A 240 -26.95 3.08 -24.06
N GLN A 241 -26.15 2.03 -24.12
CA GLN A 241 -25.97 1.13 -22.98
C GLN A 241 -25.28 1.86 -21.83
N GLY A 242 -25.98 2.08 -20.72
CA GLY A 242 -25.40 2.71 -19.53
C GLY A 242 -24.49 1.78 -18.73
N CYS A 243 -23.84 2.36 -17.72
CA CYS A 243 -22.86 1.67 -16.89
C CYS A 243 -23.16 1.81 -15.39
N VAL A 244 -22.95 0.72 -14.66
CA VAL A 244 -22.99 0.71 -13.19
C VAL A 244 -21.58 0.53 -12.66
N VAL A 245 -21.18 1.40 -11.75
CA VAL A 245 -19.83 1.47 -11.20
C VAL A 245 -19.84 1.24 -9.69
N PRO A 246 -19.73 -0.01 -9.23
CA PRO A 246 -19.49 -0.28 -7.83
C PRO A 246 -18.01 -0.08 -7.52
N ALA A 247 -17.71 0.94 -6.71
CA ALA A 247 -16.38 1.27 -6.19
C ALA A 247 -16.37 1.10 -4.67
N LEU A 248 -16.70 -0.13 -4.21
CA LEU A 248 -16.96 -0.45 -2.80
C LEU A 248 -15.86 -1.34 -2.18
N GLY A 249 -14.74 -1.53 -2.87
CA GLY A 249 -13.66 -2.42 -2.42
C GLY A 249 -14.20 -3.83 -2.14
N ASP A 250 -13.92 -4.36 -0.94
CA ASP A 250 -14.35 -5.70 -0.53
C ASP A 250 -15.88 -5.89 -0.45
N ARG A 251 -16.65 -4.80 -0.40
CA ARG A 251 -18.12 -4.87 -0.42
C ARG A 251 -18.71 -4.97 -1.83
N THR A 252 -17.88 -4.85 -2.86
CA THR A 252 -18.32 -4.95 -4.26
C THR A 252 -19.02 -6.29 -4.53
N SER A 253 -18.55 -7.41 -3.96
CA SER A 253 -19.21 -8.70 -4.13
C SER A 253 -20.63 -8.72 -3.53
N THR A 254 -20.82 -8.13 -2.35
CA THR A 254 -22.14 -8.00 -1.71
C THR A 254 -23.08 -7.12 -2.53
N PHE A 255 -22.56 -6.03 -3.11
CA PHE A 255 -23.35 -5.23 -4.07
C PHE A 255 -23.72 -6.07 -5.29
N MET A 256 -22.78 -6.83 -5.84
CA MET A 256 -23.02 -7.64 -7.02
C MET A 256 -24.01 -8.78 -6.79
N ASP A 257 -24.12 -9.31 -5.57
CA ASP A 257 -25.17 -10.25 -5.20
C ASP A 257 -26.55 -9.61 -5.28
N SER A 258 -26.72 -8.38 -4.81
CA SER A 258 -27.96 -7.60 -4.99
C SER A 258 -28.20 -7.26 -6.46
N PHE A 259 -27.17 -6.74 -7.16
CA PHE A 259 -27.22 -6.40 -8.58
C PHE A 259 -27.72 -7.55 -9.43
N ARG A 260 -27.18 -8.76 -9.25
CA ARG A 260 -27.58 -9.95 -10.02
C ARG A 260 -29.02 -10.36 -9.80
N ARG A 261 -29.59 -10.13 -8.60
CA ARG A 261 -31.00 -10.43 -8.31
C ARG A 261 -31.91 -9.45 -9.04
N ASP A 262 -31.57 -8.17 -9.02
CA ASP A 262 -32.42 -7.11 -9.60
C ASP A 262 -32.24 -7.00 -11.12
N ARG A 263 -31.09 -7.43 -11.66
CA ARG A 263 -30.67 -7.19 -13.06
C ARG A 263 -31.70 -7.62 -14.10
N GLY A 264 -32.41 -8.72 -13.85
CA GLY A 264 -33.40 -9.29 -14.77
C GLY A 264 -34.60 -8.39 -15.06
N ASP A 265 -34.85 -7.40 -14.21
CA ASP A 265 -35.97 -6.47 -14.34
C ASP A 265 -35.63 -5.20 -15.16
N TYR A 266 -34.40 -5.09 -15.66
CA TYR A 266 -33.88 -3.90 -16.35
C TYR A 266 -33.19 -4.24 -17.69
N PRO A 267 -33.09 -3.30 -18.64
CA PRO A 267 -32.30 -3.47 -19.86
C PRO A 267 -30.80 -3.75 -19.61
N ASP A 268 -30.15 -4.44 -20.56
CA ASP A 268 -28.75 -4.21 -21.00
C ASP A 268 -27.95 -3.08 -20.31
N VAL A 269 -27.17 -3.32 -19.23
CA VAL A 269 -26.13 -2.38 -18.73
C VAL A 269 -24.76 -3.04 -18.69
N SER A 270 -23.71 -2.23 -18.81
CA SER A 270 -22.32 -2.65 -18.62
C SER A 270 -21.83 -2.32 -17.21
N ILE A 271 -20.67 -2.86 -16.83
CA ILE A 271 -20.01 -2.58 -15.55
C ILE A 271 -18.72 -1.82 -15.83
N GLY A 272 -18.49 -0.75 -15.09
CA GLY A 272 -17.17 -0.14 -14.93
C GLY A 272 -16.71 -0.32 -13.49
N THR A 273 -15.44 -0.57 -13.23
CA THR A 273 -14.94 -0.62 -11.85
C THR A 273 -13.42 -0.43 -11.84
N VAL A 274 -12.80 -0.54 -10.67
CA VAL A 274 -11.37 -0.37 -10.47
C VAL A 274 -10.76 -1.63 -9.86
N ILE A 275 -9.46 -1.83 -10.11
CA ILE A 275 -8.71 -2.92 -9.47
C ILE A 275 -8.82 -2.80 -7.94
N GLY A 276 -9.04 -3.93 -7.27
CA GLY A 276 -9.27 -3.99 -5.82
C GLY A 276 -10.73 -3.89 -5.39
N SER A 277 -11.63 -3.46 -6.28
CA SER A 277 -13.06 -3.82 -6.19
C SER A 277 -13.33 -5.16 -6.87
N ILE A 278 -12.54 -5.47 -7.91
CA ILE A 278 -12.43 -6.81 -8.50
C ILE A 278 -10.96 -7.13 -8.79
N ASP A 279 -10.69 -8.41 -8.96
CA ASP A 279 -9.44 -8.99 -9.44
C ASP A 279 -9.74 -10.32 -10.16
N GLN A 280 -8.70 -11.00 -10.65
CA GLN A 280 -8.88 -12.27 -11.38
C GLN A 280 -9.52 -13.36 -10.50
N SER A 281 -9.17 -13.43 -9.22
CA SER A 281 -9.71 -14.42 -8.28
C SER A 281 -11.20 -14.19 -8.00
N ILE A 282 -11.64 -12.93 -7.92
CA ILE A 282 -13.06 -12.58 -7.83
C ILE A 282 -13.80 -12.98 -9.12
N ILE A 283 -13.21 -12.77 -10.30
CA ILE A 283 -13.82 -13.19 -11.57
C ILE A 283 -13.98 -14.71 -11.62
N ASP A 284 -12.93 -15.45 -11.24
CA ASP A 284 -12.94 -16.91 -11.25
C ASP A 284 -13.95 -17.48 -10.25
N SER A 285 -13.95 -16.98 -9.01
CA SER A 285 -14.87 -17.43 -7.96
C SER A 285 -16.34 -17.09 -8.23
N THR A 286 -16.60 -16.07 -9.05
CA THR A 286 -17.97 -15.69 -9.46
C THR A 286 -18.44 -16.37 -10.76
N GLY A 287 -17.67 -17.32 -11.29
CA GLY A 287 -18.07 -18.16 -12.42
C GLY A 287 -17.23 -18.00 -13.68
N GLY A 288 -16.08 -17.32 -13.61
CA GLY A 288 -15.13 -17.15 -14.71
C GLY A 288 -15.81 -16.58 -15.96
N ARG A 289 -15.91 -17.38 -17.02
CA ARG A 289 -16.59 -16.99 -18.29
C ARG A 289 -18.07 -16.62 -18.15
N LYS A 290 -18.71 -17.03 -17.05
CA LYS A 290 -20.10 -16.69 -16.72
C LYS A 290 -20.19 -15.71 -15.54
N SER A 291 -19.06 -15.14 -15.15
CA SER A 291 -19.01 -14.13 -14.10
C SER A 291 -19.94 -12.95 -14.46
N PRO A 292 -20.61 -12.33 -13.47
CA PRO A 292 -21.35 -11.10 -13.69
C PRO A 292 -20.46 -9.95 -14.20
N TYR A 293 -19.14 -10.06 -14.07
CA TYR A 293 -18.17 -9.08 -14.55
C TYR A 293 -17.74 -9.28 -16.00
N GLU A 294 -18.24 -10.31 -16.72
CA GLU A 294 -17.88 -10.48 -18.14
C GLU A 294 -18.22 -9.21 -18.95
N GLY A 295 -17.22 -8.68 -19.66
CA GLY A 295 -17.33 -7.41 -20.40
C GLY A 295 -17.08 -6.15 -19.57
N ALA A 296 -16.85 -6.25 -18.26
CA ALA A 296 -16.60 -5.11 -17.39
C ALA A 296 -15.34 -4.34 -17.82
N HIS A 297 -15.42 -3.02 -17.82
CA HIS A 297 -14.29 -2.11 -17.99
C HIS A 297 -13.61 -1.90 -16.64
N VAL A 298 -12.29 -2.06 -16.60
CA VAL A 298 -11.52 -1.98 -15.36
C VAL A 298 -10.33 -1.08 -15.57
N THR A 299 -10.09 -0.18 -14.62
CA THR A 299 -8.84 0.58 -14.53
C THR A 299 -7.96 -0.04 -13.46
N GLY A 300 -6.69 -0.30 -13.79
CA GLY A 300 -5.68 -0.85 -12.87
C GLY A 300 -4.46 0.05 -12.76
N TRP A 301 -3.54 -0.26 -11.82
CA TRP A 301 -2.25 0.43 -11.72
C TRP A 301 -1.14 -0.28 -12.48
N TYR A 302 -1.27 -1.60 -12.63
CA TYR A 302 -0.21 -2.48 -13.07
C TYR A 302 -0.71 -3.33 -14.25
N PRO A 303 0.18 -4.01 -14.98
CA PRO A 303 -0.23 -5.01 -15.95
C PRO A 303 -1.11 -6.10 -15.32
N VAL A 304 -2.06 -6.61 -16.10
CA VAL A 304 -2.91 -7.75 -15.73
C VAL A 304 -2.09 -8.88 -15.11
N GLU A 305 -2.67 -9.60 -14.13
CA GLU A 305 -1.99 -10.65 -13.38
C GLU A 305 -1.31 -11.69 -14.29
N SER A 306 -1.91 -12.01 -15.44
CA SER A 306 -1.38 -12.99 -16.39
C SER A 306 -0.13 -12.53 -17.16
N ASP A 307 0.28 -11.27 -17.02
CA ASP A 307 1.49 -10.75 -17.66
C ASP A 307 2.75 -11.37 -17.05
N LYS A 308 3.69 -11.77 -17.91
CA LYS A 308 4.94 -12.45 -17.53
C LYS A 308 5.87 -11.61 -16.66
N ARG A 309 5.69 -10.28 -16.64
CA ARG A 309 6.44 -9.40 -15.72
C ARG A 309 6.20 -9.79 -14.25
N TRP A 310 5.08 -10.46 -13.95
CA TRP A 310 4.79 -10.99 -12.62
C TRP A 310 5.44 -12.34 -12.31
N ASP A 311 6.07 -13.02 -13.28
CA ASP A 311 6.61 -14.38 -13.10
C ASP A 311 7.55 -14.46 -11.88
N ARG A 312 8.43 -13.47 -11.68
CA ARG A 312 9.34 -13.44 -10.52
C ARG A 312 8.59 -13.41 -9.19
N MET A 313 7.54 -12.59 -9.08
CA MET A 313 6.72 -12.52 -7.87
C MET A 313 6.01 -13.86 -7.65
N LYS A 314 5.46 -14.46 -8.70
CA LYS A 314 4.75 -15.74 -8.64
C LYS A 314 5.68 -16.88 -8.21
N ASP A 315 6.89 -16.93 -8.74
CA ASP A 315 7.93 -17.89 -8.31
C ASP A 315 8.24 -17.73 -6.82
N VAL A 316 8.41 -16.49 -6.35
CA VAL A 316 8.64 -16.22 -4.92
C VAL A 316 7.44 -16.63 -4.05
N ILE A 317 6.22 -16.35 -4.49
CA ILE A 317 5.01 -16.80 -3.78
C ILE A 317 4.98 -18.33 -3.71
N GLN A 318 5.27 -19.02 -4.81
CA GLN A 318 5.27 -20.47 -4.88
C GLN A 318 6.33 -21.10 -3.95
N GLU A 319 7.55 -20.54 -3.92
CA GLU A 319 8.66 -21.08 -3.14
C GLU A 319 8.59 -20.68 -1.66
N HIS A 320 8.24 -19.43 -1.38
CA HIS A 320 8.39 -18.83 -0.06
C HIS A 320 7.06 -18.54 0.63
N ALA A 321 5.90 -18.64 -0.02
CA ALA A 321 4.58 -18.52 0.60
C ALA A 321 3.73 -19.80 0.49
N PHE A 322 4.37 -20.95 0.24
CA PHE A 322 3.67 -22.23 0.10
C PHE A 322 2.74 -22.51 1.29
N GLY A 323 1.45 -22.72 1.00
CA GLY A 323 0.42 -22.99 1.99
C GLY A 323 -0.17 -21.75 2.68
N ASP A 324 0.32 -20.54 2.40
CA ASP A 324 -0.27 -19.30 2.89
C ASP A 324 -1.27 -18.74 1.86
N ASN A 325 -2.51 -19.24 1.92
CA ASN A 325 -3.60 -18.85 1.01
C ASN A 325 -4.03 -17.38 1.10
N ARG A 326 -3.39 -16.58 1.96
CA ARG A 326 -3.59 -15.13 2.01
C ARG A 326 -2.84 -14.40 0.90
N VAL A 327 -1.79 -15.00 0.35
CA VAL A 327 -0.95 -14.40 -0.70
C VAL A 327 -1.50 -14.78 -2.06
N ASP A 328 -2.38 -13.94 -2.59
CA ASP A 328 -2.94 -14.08 -3.93
C ASP A 328 -2.17 -13.18 -4.92
N PRO A 329 -1.54 -13.72 -5.99
CA PRO A 329 -0.85 -12.90 -6.99
C PRO A 329 -1.78 -11.96 -7.78
N ALA A 330 -3.09 -12.21 -7.79
CA ALA A 330 -4.08 -11.32 -8.40
C ALA A 330 -4.49 -10.16 -7.49
N ASP A 331 -4.21 -10.23 -6.19
CA ASP A 331 -4.57 -9.18 -5.24
C ASP A 331 -3.68 -7.94 -5.47
N PRO A 332 -4.26 -6.77 -5.81
CA PRO A 332 -3.49 -5.54 -6.03
C PRO A 332 -2.74 -5.07 -4.78
N GLY A 333 -3.18 -5.46 -3.59
CA GLY A 333 -2.46 -5.24 -2.34
C GLY A 333 -1.17 -6.04 -2.32
N VAL A 334 -1.21 -7.34 -2.65
CA VAL A 334 -0.02 -8.22 -2.74
C VAL A 334 0.96 -7.67 -3.78
N GLN A 335 0.46 -7.27 -4.95
CA GLN A 335 1.25 -6.65 -6.01
C GLN A 335 1.92 -5.34 -5.56
N THR A 336 1.16 -4.47 -4.88
CA THR A 336 1.69 -3.21 -4.33
C THR A 336 2.74 -3.46 -3.28
N THR A 337 2.54 -4.43 -2.38
CA THR A 337 3.54 -4.82 -1.40
C THR A 337 4.82 -5.31 -2.08
N TRP A 338 4.73 -6.18 -3.08
CA TRP A 338 5.90 -6.64 -3.84
C TRP A 338 6.71 -5.47 -4.44
N ILE A 339 6.03 -4.53 -5.10
CA ILE A 339 6.68 -3.36 -5.71
C ILE A 339 7.30 -2.47 -4.63
N ALA A 340 6.60 -2.23 -3.52
CA ALA A 340 7.10 -1.41 -2.41
C ALA A 340 8.39 -2.01 -1.79
N TYR A 341 8.45 -3.33 -1.62
CA TYR A 341 9.66 -4.00 -1.15
C TYR A 341 10.78 -4.03 -2.18
N THR A 342 10.45 -4.01 -3.48
CA THR A 342 11.43 -3.81 -4.56
C THR A 342 12.07 -2.42 -4.44
N VAL A 343 11.27 -1.38 -4.18
CA VAL A 343 11.77 -0.01 -3.91
C VAL A 343 12.64 0.05 -2.66
N LEU A 344 12.21 -0.57 -1.55
CA LEU A 344 13.04 -0.65 -0.34
C LEU A 344 14.39 -1.32 -0.62
N THR A 345 14.39 -2.42 -1.38
CA THR A 345 15.61 -3.15 -1.73
C THR A 345 16.55 -2.26 -2.53
N ALA A 346 16.05 -1.59 -3.57
CA ALA A 346 16.84 -0.65 -4.36
C ALA A 346 17.40 0.51 -3.53
N ALA A 347 16.63 1.02 -2.56
CA ALA A 347 17.09 2.08 -1.67
C ALA A 347 18.23 1.62 -0.74
N ILE A 348 18.10 0.42 -0.15
CA ILE A 348 19.16 -0.16 0.69
C ILE A 348 20.40 -0.47 -0.15
N GLU A 349 20.24 -1.04 -1.34
CA GLU A 349 21.35 -1.34 -2.25
C GLU A 349 22.13 -0.07 -2.63
N ALA A 350 21.40 1.02 -2.91
CA ALA A 350 21.99 2.32 -3.27
C ALA A 350 22.76 3.00 -2.12
N LEU A 351 22.51 2.63 -0.86
CA LEU A 351 23.30 3.12 0.29
C LEU A 351 24.69 2.51 0.35
N GLY A 352 24.91 1.34 -0.25
CA GLY A 352 26.19 0.62 -0.16
C GLY A 352 26.51 0.25 1.29
N ASP A 353 27.63 0.79 1.80
CA ASP A 353 28.13 0.55 3.17
C ASP A 353 27.60 1.59 4.19
N GLU A 354 26.74 2.53 3.79
CA GLU A 354 26.12 3.49 4.72
C GLU A 354 25.09 2.81 5.63
N GLU A 355 25.01 3.26 6.89
CA GLU A 355 24.07 2.72 7.88
C GLU A 355 22.61 2.88 7.41
N VAL A 356 21.87 1.76 7.38
CA VAL A 356 20.47 1.72 6.97
C VAL A 356 19.57 2.29 8.08
N THR A 357 19.25 3.57 7.94
CA THR A 357 18.35 4.31 8.84
C THR A 357 17.19 4.94 8.07
N SER A 358 16.11 5.32 8.77
CA SER A 358 14.99 6.07 8.16
C SER A 358 15.46 7.34 7.46
N ALA A 359 16.47 8.03 8.00
CA ALA A 359 17.03 9.23 7.41
C ALA A 359 17.79 8.93 6.11
N SER A 360 18.63 7.90 6.10
CA SER A 360 19.40 7.48 4.91
C SER A 360 18.49 7.01 3.76
N ILE A 361 17.44 6.23 4.07
CA ILE A 361 16.47 5.74 3.08
C ILE A 361 15.74 6.92 2.44
N ARG A 362 15.23 7.87 3.25
CA ARG A 362 14.60 9.08 2.72
C ARG A 362 15.54 9.89 1.84
N ARG A 363 16.77 10.11 2.31
CA ARG A 363 17.78 10.86 1.57
C ARG A 363 17.99 10.27 0.18
N VAL A 364 18.19 8.96 0.07
CA VAL A 364 18.39 8.30 -1.24
C VAL A 364 17.16 8.42 -2.14
N LEU A 365 15.95 8.26 -1.58
CA LEU A 365 14.71 8.41 -2.36
C LEU A 365 14.50 9.85 -2.85
N ASP A 366 14.76 10.85 -1.99
CA ASP A 366 14.61 12.27 -2.30
C ASP A 366 15.72 12.79 -3.23
N ASP A 367 16.92 12.21 -3.18
CA ASP A 367 18.08 12.53 -4.04
C ASP A 367 17.93 11.97 -5.47
N GLY A 368 16.81 11.31 -5.78
CA GLY A 368 16.46 10.89 -7.13
C GLY A 368 16.89 9.50 -7.51
N LEU A 369 16.87 8.57 -6.55
CA LEU A 369 16.89 7.15 -6.87
C LEU A 369 15.85 6.84 -7.96
N LYS A 370 16.29 6.12 -8.98
CA LYS A 370 15.45 5.59 -10.04
C LYS A 370 15.27 4.10 -9.81
N VAL A 371 14.02 3.67 -9.65
CA VAL A 371 13.70 2.26 -9.46
C VAL A 371 12.97 1.73 -10.69
N ASP A 372 13.58 0.73 -11.33
CA ASP A 372 12.92 -0.07 -12.37
C ASP A 372 12.28 -1.31 -11.73
N THR A 373 11.00 -1.53 -12.04
CA THR A 373 10.19 -2.65 -11.55
C THR A 373 10.04 -3.75 -12.60
N GLY A 374 10.88 -3.75 -13.64
CA GLY A 374 10.75 -4.66 -14.78
C GLY A 374 9.54 -4.33 -15.65
N GLY A 375 9.15 -3.05 -15.67
CA GLY A 375 7.96 -2.57 -16.38
C GLY A 375 6.62 -2.89 -15.72
N LEU A 376 6.60 -3.28 -14.44
CA LEU A 376 5.35 -3.35 -13.65
C LEU A 376 4.77 -1.95 -13.35
N THR A 377 5.64 -0.96 -13.33
CA THR A 377 5.37 0.47 -13.30
C THR A 377 6.26 1.16 -14.35
N PRO A 378 5.96 2.41 -14.73
CA PRO A 378 7.01 3.33 -15.19
C PRO A 378 8.16 3.41 -14.17
N THR A 379 9.34 3.87 -14.61
CA THR A 379 10.48 4.09 -13.69
C THR A 379 10.07 5.05 -12.59
N LEU A 380 10.18 4.61 -11.34
CA LEU A 380 9.78 5.39 -10.18
C LEU A 380 10.92 6.31 -9.75
N SER A 381 10.57 7.55 -9.41
CA SER A 381 11.45 8.50 -8.73
C SER A 381 10.59 9.51 -7.96
N TRP A 382 11.17 10.14 -6.94
CA TRP A 382 10.45 11.04 -6.03
C TRP A 382 11.16 12.37 -5.81
N ARG A 383 12.00 12.80 -6.77
CA ARG A 383 12.56 14.15 -6.73
C ARG A 383 11.43 15.15 -6.81
N PHE A 384 11.66 16.35 -6.27
CA PHE A 384 10.70 17.44 -6.37
C PHE A 384 10.27 17.73 -7.83
N GLU A 385 11.19 17.58 -8.78
CA GLU A 385 10.94 17.78 -10.21
C GLU A 385 10.15 16.65 -10.89
N ASP A 386 10.01 15.49 -10.23
CA ASP A 386 9.22 14.36 -10.71
C ASP A 386 7.79 14.38 -10.14
N LEU A 387 7.43 15.40 -9.34
CA LEU A 387 6.10 15.58 -8.77
C LEU A 387 5.14 16.20 -9.80
N ILE A 388 3.93 15.65 -9.93
CA ILE A 388 2.93 16.22 -10.84
C ILE A 388 2.33 17.50 -10.29
N ALA A 389 1.85 18.38 -11.17
CA ALA A 389 1.25 19.67 -10.80
C ALA A 389 -0.21 19.56 -10.31
N ALA A 390 -0.62 18.44 -9.72
CA ALA A 390 -1.96 18.26 -9.17
C ALA A 390 -1.99 18.77 -7.72
N ALA A 391 -2.67 19.89 -7.47
CA ALA A 391 -2.58 20.63 -6.21
C ALA A 391 -3.02 19.82 -4.98
N LYS A 392 -3.96 18.87 -5.15
CA LYS A 392 -4.41 17.97 -4.07
C LYS A 392 -3.53 16.74 -3.88
N PHE A 393 -2.61 16.46 -4.81
CA PHE A 393 -1.76 15.27 -4.79
C PHE A 393 -0.28 15.64 -5.00
N PRO A 394 0.31 16.53 -4.17
CA PRO A 394 1.65 17.07 -4.41
C PRO A 394 2.77 16.03 -4.30
N ARG A 395 2.51 14.82 -3.82
CA ARG A 395 3.46 13.69 -3.75
C ARG A 395 3.17 12.58 -4.74
N LEU A 396 2.22 12.80 -5.65
CA LEU A 396 1.95 11.87 -6.73
C LEU A 396 3.03 12.01 -7.80
N THR A 397 3.71 10.90 -8.09
CA THR A 397 4.78 10.82 -9.11
C THR A 397 4.43 9.87 -10.26
N ASN A 398 3.42 9.02 -10.06
CA ASN A 398 3.01 8.01 -11.03
C ASN A 398 1.51 8.14 -11.35
N PRO A 399 1.12 9.01 -12.29
CA PRO A 399 -0.28 9.21 -12.71
C PRO A 399 -0.74 8.14 -13.71
N GLU A 400 -0.04 7.01 -13.80
CA GLU A 400 -0.22 6.06 -14.90
C GLU A 400 -1.15 4.92 -14.46
N VAL A 401 -2.07 4.56 -15.36
CA VAL A 401 -3.02 3.47 -15.17
C VAL A 401 -2.99 2.50 -16.35
N THR A 402 -3.52 1.30 -16.14
CA THR A 402 -3.82 0.33 -17.20
C THR A 402 -5.31 0.32 -17.47
N PHE A 403 -5.69 0.30 -18.74
CA PHE A 403 -7.07 0.02 -19.13
C PHE A 403 -7.21 -1.46 -19.42
N GLU A 404 -8.13 -2.09 -18.71
CA GLU A 404 -8.40 -3.51 -18.73
C GLU A 404 -9.88 -3.77 -19.03
N VAL A 405 -10.17 -5.00 -19.41
CA VAL A 405 -11.52 -5.48 -19.67
C VAL A 405 -11.59 -6.96 -19.35
N VAL A 406 -12.70 -7.41 -18.77
CA VAL A 406 -12.95 -8.84 -18.57
C VAL A 406 -13.41 -9.45 -19.89
N ARG A 407 -12.63 -10.41 -20.41
CA ARG A 407 -12.97 -11.15 -21.63
C ARG A 407 -12.74 -12.63 -21.43
N LYS A 408 -13.78 -13.43 -21.69
CA LYS A 408 -13.75 -14.88 -21.50
C LYS A 408 -13.32 -15.25 -20.07
N GLY A 409 -13.83 -14.53 -19.08
CA GLY A 409 -13.54 -14.75 -17.67
C GLY A 409 -12.11 -14.40 -17.26
N GLN A 410 -11.42 -13.56 -18.01
CA GLN A 410 -10.04 -13.15 -17.71
C GLN A 410 -9.91 -11.64 -17.82
N LEU A 411 -9.20 -11.01 -16.88
CA LEU A 411 -8.70 -9.66 -17.03
C LEU A 411 -7.64 -9.64 -18.13
N VAL A 412 -7.90 -8.84 -19.16
CA VAL A 412 -6.96 -8.62 -20.25
C VAL A 412 -6.83 -7.13 -20.51
N ALA A 413 -5.65 -6.72 -20.98
CA ALA A 413 -5.42 -5.34 -21.38
C ALA A 413 -6.42 -4.92 -22.48
N ALA A 414 -7.20 -3.88 -22.22
CA ALA A 414 -8.06 -3.23 -23.20
C ALA A 414 -7.24 -2.34 -24.15
N ARG A 415 -6.15 -1.75 -23.64
CA ARG A 415 -5.16 -0.97 -24.37
C ARG A 415 -3.76 -1.44 -24.00
N ARG A 416 -2.82 -1.42 -24.95
CA ARG A 416 -1.42 -1.74 -24.67
C ARG A 416 -0.75 -0.60 -23.91
N GLY A 417 -0.01 -0.95 -22.86
CA GLY A 417 0.81 -0.02 -22.09
C GLY A 417 -0.01 0.82 -21.10
N PHE A 418 0.70 1.72 -20.43
CA PHE A 418 0.10 2.65 -19.49
C PHE A 418 -0.61 3.81 -20.20
N VAL A 419 -1.57 4.39 -19.48
CA VAL A 419 -2.30 5.60 -19.84
C VAL A 419 -2.02 6.63 -18.75
N ASN A 420 -1.43 7.75 -19.17
CA ASN A 420 -1.16 8.86 -18.28
C ASN A 420 -2.44 9.68 -18.07
N VAL A 421 -2.88 9.81 -16.82
CA VAL A 421 -4.07 10.59 -16.45
C VAL A 421 -3.72 11.89 -15.71
N GLU A 422 -2.50 12.40 -15.86
CA GLU A 422 -2.02 13.60 -15.17
C GLU A 422 -2.89 14.82 -15.48
N GLU A 423 -3.19 15.07 -16.76
CA GLU A 423 -4.03 16.20 -17.18
C GLU A 423 -5.41 16.13 -16.52
N THR A 424 -6.03 14.95 -16.53
CA THR A 424 -7.32 14.69 -15.87
C THR A 424 -7.24 14.87 -14.35
N LEU A 425 -6.12 14.51 -13.72
CA LEU A 425 -5.92 14.73 -12.29
C LEU A 425 -5.73 16.20 -11.95
N VAL A 426 -5.00 16.96 -12.77
CA VAL A 426 -4.82 18.40 -12.60
C VAL A 426 -6.16 19.13 -12.73
N ASP A 427 -6.98 18.78 -13.71
CA ASP A 427 -8.31 19.37 -13.93
C ASP A 427 -9.32 19.06 -12.81
N ALA A 428 -9.08 18.01 -12.02
CA ALA A 428 -9.92 17.65 -10.88
C ALA A 428 -9.62 18.50 -9.63
N THR A 429 -8.42 19.11 -9.55
CA THR A 429 -7.90 19.78 -8.35
C THR A 429 -7.93 21.29 -8.46
#